data_AF-A0A1G3J3J2-F1
#
_entry.id   AF-A0A1G3J3J2-F1
#
_cell.length_a   1.000
_cell.length_b   1.000
_cell.length_c   1.000
_cell.angle_alpha   90.00
_cell.angle_beta   90.00
_cell.angle_gamma   90.00
#
_symmetry.space_group_name_H-M   'P 1'
#
loop_
_entity.id
_entity.type
_entity.pdbx_description
1 polymer ?
#
loop_
_entity_poly.entity_id
_entity_poly.type
_entity_poly.pdbx_seq_one_letter_code
_entity_poly.pdbx_strand_id
1 'polypeptide(L)'
;MTNEEIKNQFLILKDNMYGNYAIYHERSTFLIQLTKFEILDLGVRFRAKLIKPLDKKQAEKTTLNNHYLSNTEFTFASAYLFPGQENSSILMGNKLMRAYCPYILWLDPELVKFVIENDEEVTEKVAEYIVFNKDWTVLKR
;
A
#
# COMPACT_ATOMS: atom_id res chain seq x y z
N MET A 1 -2.92 21.91 2.81
CA MET A 1 -3.31 20.85 3.76
C MET A 1 -2.36 20.90 4.95
N THR A 2 -2.87 20.95 6.18
CA THR A 2 -2.08 20.98 7.42
C THR A 2 -1.68 19.57 7.85
N ASN A 3 -0.72 19.44 8.77
CA ASN A 3 -0.37 18.13 9.35
C ASN A 3 -1.56 17.51 10.11
N GLU A 4 -2.40 18.33 10.76
CA GLU A 4 -3.60 17.84 11.45
C GLU A 4 -4.64 17.27 10.49
N GLU A 5 -4.87 17.93 9.36
CA GLU A 5 -5.79 17.42 8.31
C GLU A 5 -5.31 16.07 7.77
N ILE A 6 -4.01 15.88 7.62
CA ILE A 6 -3.41 14.62 7.15
C ILE A 6 -3.51 13.53 8.20
N LYS A 7 -3.23 13.86 9.47
CA LYS A 7 -3.42 12.93 10.59
C LYS A 7 -4.88 12.45 10.63
N ASN A 8 -5.84 13.36 10.48
CA ASN A 8 -7.27 13.02 10.44
C ASN A 8 -7.63 12.12 9.25
N GLN A 9 -7.08 12.36 8.05
CA GLN A 9 -7.30 11.48 6.91
C GLN A 9 -6.73 10.07 7.15
N PHE A 10 -5.54 9.96 7.75
CA PHE A 10 -4.98 8.65 8.10
C PHE A 10 -5.82 7.92 9.15
N LEU A 11 -6.38 8.63 10.14
CA LEU A 11 -7.30 8.05 11.12
C LEU A 11 -8.56 7.50 10.43
N ILE A 12 -9.20 8.29 9.56
CA ILE A 12 -10.37 7.85 8.81
C ILE A 12 -10.04 6.62 7.96
N LEU A 13 -8.90 6.60 7.27
CA LEU A 13 -8.51 5.43 6.48
C LEU A 13 -8.26 4.19 7.34
N LYS A 14 -7.57 4.35 8.48
CA LYS A 14 -7.33 3.28 9.43
C LYS A 14 -8.63 2.59 9.84
N ASP A 15 -9.63 3.41 10.17
CA ASP A 15 -10.90 2.91 10.70
C ASP A 15 -11.75 2.23 9.62
N ASN A 16 -11.48 2.50 8.34
CA ASN A 16 -12.20 1.94 7.20
C ASN A 16 -11.43 0.82 6.45
N MET A 17 -10.25 0.40 6.94
CA MET A 17 -9.47 -0.66 6.32
C MET A 17 -10.17 -2.02 6.41
N TYR A 18 -10.12 -2.80 5.33
CA TYR A 18 -10.63 -4.17 5.32
C TYR A 18 -9.64 -5.12 6.00
N GLY A 19 -9.94 -5.54 7.25
CA GLY A 19 -9.14 -6.54 7.98
C GLY A 19 -7.69 -6.14 8.26
N ASN A 20 -7.41 -4.84 8.27
CA ASN A 20 -6.06 -4.26 8.28
C ASN A 20 -5.16 -4.66 7.09
N TYR A 21 -5.73 -5.17 6.00
CA TYR A 21 -4.98 -5.52 4.81
C TYR A 21 -4.73 -4.28 3.92
N ALA A 22 -3.64 -4.32 3.17
CA ALA A 22 -3.24 -3.27 2.24
C ALA A 22 -2.46 -3.87 1.06
N ILE A 23 -2.38 -3.14 -0.06
CA ILE A 23 -1.52 -3.52 -1.19
C ILE A 23 -0.25 -2.68 -1.14
N TYR A 24 0.90 -3.34 -1.06
CA TYR A 24 2.22 -2.70 -1.00
C TYR A 24 3.00 -3.00 -2.29
N HIS A 25 3.62 -1.96 -2.86
CA HIS A 25 4.48 -2.08 -4.01
C HIS A 25 5.79 -1.31 -3.80
N GLU A 26 6.93 -1.95 -4.04
CA GLU A 26 8.25 -1.29 -4.06
C GLU A 26 9.05 -1.77 -5.26
N ARG A 27 9.33 -3.08 -5.32
CA ARG A 27 9.88 -3.78 -6.50
C ARG A 27 8.95 -4.87 -7.02
N SER A 28 8.07 -5.33 -6.17
CA SER A 28 7.03 -6.31 -6.45
C SER A 28 5.80 -5.94 -5.64
N THR A 29 4.64 -6.39 -6.10
CA THR A 29 3.36 -6.05 -5.49
C THR A 29 2.93 -7.18 -4.57
N PHE A 30 2.54 -6.84 -3.35
CA PHE A 30 2.18 -7.79 -2.30
C PHE A 30 0.86 -7.40 -1.64
N LEU A 31 0.09 -8.43 -1.27
CA LEU A 31 -0.90 -8.30 -0.21
C LEU A 31 -0.18 -8.38 1.13
N ILE A 32 -0.40 -7.37 1.97
CA ILE A 32 0.18 -7.28 3.31
C ILE A 32 -0.92 -7.06 4.34
N GLN A 33 -0.65 -7.39 5.59
CA GLN A 33 -1.48 -7.06 6.73
C GLN A 33 -0.72 -6.10 7.66
N LEU A 34 -1.28 -4.92 7.91
CA LEU A 34 -0.70 -3.95 8.83
C LEU A 34 -0.93 -4.43 10.27
N THR A 35 0.16 -4.76 10.96
CA THR A 35 0.15 -5.15 12.38
C THR A 35 0.37 -3.97 13.32
N LYS A 36 0.95 -2.88 12.81
CA LYS A 36 1.01 -1.57 13.50
C LYS A 36 0.81 -0.43 12.51
N PHE A 37 0.00 0.55 12.91
CA PHE A 37 -0.20 1.79 12.16
C PHE A 37 -0.15 2.99 13.11
N GLU A 38 1.02 3.65 13.13
CA GLU A 38 1.43 4.66 14.10
C GLU A 38 1.59 6.03 13.44
N ILE A 39 0.68 6.93 13.77
CA ILE A 39 0.67 8.33 13.31
C ILE A 39 1.57 9.13 14.25
N LEU A 40 2.66 9.68 13.71
CA LEU A 40 3.64 10.51 14.42
C LEU A 40 3.43 11.99 14.04
N ASP A 41 4.22 12.89 14.60
CA ASP A 41 4.10 14.34 14.32
C ASP A 41 4.52 14.74 12.92
N LEU A 42 5.56 14.09 12.38
CA LEU A 42 6.15 14.41 11.08
C LEU A 42 5.94 13.31 10.03
N GLY A 43 5.19 12.25 10.36
CA GLY A 43 5.05 11.12 9.47
C GLY A 43 4.24 9.99 10.08
N VAL A 44 4.16 8.90 9.33
CA VAL A 44 3.44 7.69 9.72
C VAL A 44 4.39 6.49 9.61
N ARG A 45 4.31 5.59 10.58
CA ARG A 45 5.10 4.37 10.62
C ARG A 45 4.18 3.16 10.59
N PHE A 46 4.56 2.19 9.79
CA PHE A 46 3.85 0.94 9.58
C PHE A 46 4.71 -0.23 10.01
N ARG A 47 4.08 -1.23 10.62
CA ARG A 47 4.61 -2.60 10.65
C ARG A 47 3.62 -3.48 9.90
N ALA A 48 4.13 -4.35 9.05
CA ALA A 48 3.32 -5.20 8.21
C ALA A 48 3.85 -6.62 8.16
N LYS A 49 2.92 -7.57 8.05
CA LYS A 49 3.17 -8.96 7.69
C LYS A 49 2.89 -9.16 6.21
N LEU A 50 3.80 -9.84 5.51
CA LEU A 50 3.56 -10.26 4.14
C LEU A 50 2.58 -11.44 4.12
N ILE A 51 1.54 -11.37 3.28
CA ILE A 51 0.54 -12.42 3.12
C ILE A 51 0.81 -13.24 1.86
N LYS A 52 0.83 -12.58 0.70
CA LYS A 52 1.17 -13.21 -0.58
C LYS A 52 1.67 -12.17 -1.60
N PRO A 53 2.55 -12.54 -2.54
CA PRO A 53 2.77 -11.72 -3.74
C PRO A 53 1.50 -11.71 -4.59
N LEU A 54 1.24 -10.60 -5.28
CA LEU A 54 0.19 -10.53 -6.29
C LEU A 54 0.71 -10.98 -7.66
N ASP A 55 1.98 -10.69 -7.97
CA ASP A 55 2.67 -11.25 -9.14
C ASP A 55 3.76 -12.19 -8.65
N LYS A 56 3.43 -13.49 -8.55
CA LYS A 56 4.36 -14.50 -8.04
C LYS A 56 5.57 -14.70 -8.95
N LYS A 57 5.36 -14.67 -10.27
CA LYS A 57 6.43 -14.82 -11.28
C LYS A 57 7.44 -13.69 -11.19
N GLN A 58 7.01 -12.46 -10.90
CA GLN A 58 7.93 -11.35 -10.67
C GLN A 58 8.54 -11.40 -9.27
N ALA A 59 7.76 -11.79 -8.25
CA ALA A 59 8.24 -11.88 -6.89
C ALA A 59 9.41 -12.86 -6.76
N GLU A 60 9.34 -14.05 -7.37
CA GLU A 60 10.38 -15.09 -7.23
C GLU A 60 11.69 -14.80 -7.99
N LYS A 61 11.73 -13.72 -8.79
CA LYS A 61 12.92 -13.37 -9.60
C LYS A 61 14.06 -12.73 -8.81
N THR A 62 13.83 -12.27 -7.59
CA THR A 62 14.86 -11.51 -6.85
C THR A 62 15.10 -12.02 -5.44
N THR A 63 16.37 -12.01 -5.02
CA THR A 63 16.79 -12.39 -3.66
C THR A 63 16.14 -11.54 -2.58
N LEU A 64 15.85 -10.26 -2.87
CA LEU A 64 15.17 -9.35 -1.95
C LEU A 64 13.73 -9.79 -1.67
N ASN A 65 13.01 -10.23 -2.70
CA ASN A 65 11.66 -10.73 -2.53
C ASN A 65 11.65 -12.06 -1.77
N ASN A 66 12.63 -12.94 -2.01
CA ASN A 66 12.79 -14.15 -1.21
C ASN A 66 13.07 -13.80 0.26
N HIS A 67 13.81 -12.72 0.53
CA HIS A 67 14.00 -12.21 1.89
C HIS A 67 12.69 -11.72 2.52
N TYR A 68 11.85 -10.99 1.77
CA TYR A 68 10.53 -10.57 2.23
C TYR A 68 9.58 -11.76 2.44
N LEU A 69 9.61 -12.76 1.57
CA LEU A 69 8.82 -13.99 1.71
C LEU A 69 9.31 -14.84 2.90
N SER A 70 10.60 -14.76 3.25
CA SER A 70 11.17 -15.45 4.43
C SER A 70 10.98 -14.69 5.75
N ASN A 71 10.75 -13.36 5.69
CA ASN A 71 10.52 -12.54 6.87
C ASN A 71 9.04 -12.35 7.12
N THR A 72 8.59 -12.78 8.30
CA THR A 72 7.19 -12.71 8.68
C THR A 72 6.67 -11.28 8.85
N GLU A 73 7.55 -10.31 9.13
CA GLU A 73 7.18 -8.91 9.31
C GLU A 73 8.28 -7.95 8.83
N PHE A 74 7.89 -6.75 8.42
CA PHE A 74 8.79 -5.65 8.07
C PHE A 74 8.20 -4.30 8.51
N THR A 75 9.05 -3.28 8.59
CA THR A 75 8.67 -1.92 9.02
C THR A 75 9.04 -0.93 7.93
N PHE A 76 8.16 0.02 7.68
CA PHE A 76 8.38 1.12 6.74
C PHE A 76 7.69 2.40 7.25
N ALA A 77 8.08 3.55 6.71
CA ALA A 77 7.55 4.84 7.15
C ALA A 77 7.40 5.81 5.98
N SER A 78 6.58 6.84 6.17
CA SER A 78 6.46 7.97 5.24
C SER A 78 6.37 9.27 6.01
N ALA A 79 7.04 10.31 5.53
CA ALA A 79 7.00 11.64 6.13
C ALA A 79 5.84 12.48 5.56
N TYR A 80 5.23 13.33 6.38
CA TYR A 80 4.29 14.36 5.96
C TYR A 80 5.06 15.55 5.33
N LEU A 81 5.68 15.41 4.15
CA LEU A 81 6.47 16.50 3.57
C LEU A 81 5.62 17.71 3.14
N PHE A 82 5.84 18.89 3.77
CA PHE A 82 5.40 20.23 3.31
C PHE A 82 6.50 21.27 3.59
N PRO A 83 6.94 22.04 2.56
CA PRO A 83 6.26 23.30 2.26
C PRO A 83 6.10 23.61 0.74
N GLY A 84 5.00 24.29 0.37
CA GLY A 84 4.86 25.03 -0.89
C GLY A 84 4.28 24.33 -2.13
N GLN A 85 3.76 23.09 -2.03
CA GLN A 85 3.22 22.37 -3.19
C GLN A 85 1.76 21.97 -2.97
N GLU A 86 0.85 22.64 -3.69
CA GLU A 86 -0.62 22.53 -3.61
C GLU A 86 -1.18 21.14 -3.99
N ASN A 87 -0.38 20.24 -4.56
CA ASN A 87 -0.84 18.93 -5.07
C ASN A 87 -0.39 17.70 -4.26
N SER A 88 0.02 17.88 -3.01
CA SER A 88 0.71 16.83 -2.23
C SER A 88 -0.16 16.12 -1.19
N SER A 89 -1.44 15.83 -1.51
CA SER A 89 -2.20 14.89 -0.67
C SER A 89 -1.43 13.58 -0.60
N ILE A 90 -1.00 13.21 0.60
CA ILE A 90 -0.28 11.98 0.85
C ILE A 90 -1.20 10.75 0.71
N LEU A 91 -2.51 10.98 0.50
CA LEU A 91 -3.58 9.99 0.41
C LEU A 91 -4.47 10.26 -0.81
N MET A 92 -3.89 10.24 -2.01
CA MET A 92 -4.68 10.45 -3.24
C MET A 92 -5.45 9.16 -3.58
N GLY A 93 -6.77 9.15 -3.34
CA GLY A 93 -7.61 7.98 -3.62
C GLY A 93 -7.19 6.76 -2.79
N ASN A 94 -7.00 6.96 -1.48
CA ASN A 94 -6.56 5.93 -0.52
C ASN A 94 -5.14 5.39 -0.78
N LYS A 95 -4.29 6.17 -1.45
CA LYS A 95 -2.92 5.78 -1.80
C LYS A 95 -1.88 6.69 -1.19
N LEU A 96 -0.90 6.06 -0.56
CA LEU A 96 0.33 6.64 -0.11
C LEU A 96 1.41 6.46 -1.19
N MET A 97 1.68 7.53 -1.93
CA MET A 97 2.71 7.56 -2.97
C MET A 97 3.35 8.95 -3.09
N ARG A 98 4.66 9.04 -3.39
CA ARG A 98 5.37 10.29 -3.72
C ARG A 98 6.57 10.02 -4.62
N ALA A 99 7.06 11.06 -5.32
CA ALA A 99 8.23 10.99 -6.20
C ALA A 99 9.51 10.44 -5.53
N TYR A 100 9.66 10.63 -4.22
CA TYR A 100 10.81 10.11 -3.45
C TYR A 100 10.43 8.98 -2.47
N CYS A 101 9.19 8.49 -2.51
CA CYS A 101 8.83 7.34 -1.69
C CYS A 101 9.37 6.08 -2.39
N PRO A 102 10.12 5.21 -1.69
CA PRO A 102 10.62 3.98 -2.30
C PRO A 102 9.49 2.99 -2.58
N TYR A 103 8.29 3.21 -2.05
CA TYR A 103 7.12 2.34 -2.23
C TYR A 103 5.84 3.12 -2.53
N ILE A 104 4.82 2.37 -2.95
CA ILE A 104 3.43 2.76 -3.07
C ILE A 104 2.63 1.87 -2.12
N LEU A 105 1.78 2.46 -1.29
CA LEU A 105 0.88 1.72 -0.41
C LEU A 105 -0.57 2.12 -0.68
N TRP A 106 -1.39 1.15 -1.07
CA TRP A 106 -2.82 1.33 -1.25
C TRP A 106 -3.55 0.83 -0.01
N LEU A 107 -4.25 1.76 0.64
CA LEU A 107 -5.12 1.57 1.80
C LEU A 107 -6.59 1.53 1.35
N ASP A 108 -6.85 1.09 0.12
CA ASP A 108 -8.19 1.03 -0.48
C ASP A 108 -8.90 -0.27 -0.05
N PRO A 109 -9.97 -0.17 0.78
CA PRO A 109 -10.66 -1.35 1.28
C PRO A 109 -11.37 -2.14 0.18
N GLU A 110 -11.83 -1.50 -0.90
CA GLU A 110 -12.48 -2.21 -2.00
C GLU A 110 -11.48 -3.02 -2.82
N LEU A 111 -10.31 -2.44 -3.11
CA LEU A 111 -9.24 -3.12 -3.82
C LEU A 111 -8.76 -4.34 -3.04
N VAL A 112 -8.56 -4.14 -1.73
CA VAL A 112 -8.12 -5.20 -0.83
C VAL A 112 -9.15 -6.32 -0.77
N LYS A 113 -10.43 -5.98 -0.63
CA LYS A 113 -11.53 -6.96 -0.65
C LYS A 113 -11.54 -7.74 -1.97
N PHE A 114 -11.42 -7.06 -3.11
CA PHE A 114 -11.32 -7.70 -4.42
C PHE A 114 -10.15 -8.70 -4.51
N VAL A 115 -8.96 -8.32 -4.03
CA VAL A 115 -7.78 -9.18 -4.02
C VAL A 115 -7.92 -10.40 -3.10
N ILE A 116 -8.70 -10.29 -2.03
CA ILE A 116 -8.96 -11.39 -1.09
C ILE A 116 -10.03 -12.35 -1.65
N GLU A 117 -11.06 -11.82 -2.31
CA GLU A 117 -12.20 -12.60 -2.82
C GLU A 117 -11.96 -13.27 -4.17
N ASN A 118 -10.84 -12.98 -4.84
CA ASN A 118 -10.51 -13.50 -6.16
C ASN A 118 -9.23 -14.36 -6.17
N ASP A 119 -9.17 -15.28 -7.13
CA ASP A 119 -8.06 -16.20 -7.33
C ASP A 119 -6.81 -15.52 -7.92
N GLU A 120 -5.68 -16.22 -7.85
CA GLU A 120 -4.36 -15.72 -8.26
C GLU A 120 -4.36 -15.18 -9.70
N GLU A 121 -4.98 -15.87 -10.66
CA GLU A 121 -5.04 -15.46 -12.08
C GLU A 121 -5.67 -14.06 -12.29
N VAL A 122 -6.67 -13.71 -11.48
CA VAL A 122 -7.33 -12.41 -11.53
C VAL A 122 -6.45 -11.37 -10.83
N THR A 123 -5.90 -11.71 -9.67
CA THR A 123 -5.11 -10.78 -8.86
C THR A 123 -3.72 -10.48 -9.41
N GLU A 124 -3.12 -11.35 -10.23
CA GLU A 124 -1.85 -11.08 -10.94
C GLU A 124 -1.95 -9.83 -11.81
N LYS A 125 -3.11 -9.61 -12.43
CA LYS A 125 -3.34 -8.43 -13.28
C LYS A 125 -3.32 -7.13 -12.49
N VAL A 126 -3.71 -7.16 -11.21
CA VAL A 126 -3.76 -5.97 -10.35
C VAL A 126 -2.39 -5.29 -10.27
N ALA A 127 -1.30 -6.05 -10.25
CA ALA A 127 0.05 -5.48 -10.15
C ALA A 127 0.36 -4.44 -11.22
N GLU A 128 -0.08 -4.64 -12.47
CA GLU A 128 0.08 -3.66 -13.55
C GLU A 128 -0.65 -2.35 -13.24
N TYR A 129 -1.89 -2.44 -12.75
CA TYR A 129 -2.69 -1.26 -12.43
C TYR A 129 -2.09 -0.46 -11.28
N ILE A 130 -1.51 -1.16 -10.29
CA ILE A 130 -0.80 -0.53 -9.17
C ILE A 130 0.44 0.21 -9.66
N VAL A 131 1.29 -0.44 -10.48
CA VAL A 131 2.55 0.12 -10.99
C VAL A 131 2.30 1.35 -11.86
N PHE A 132 1.32 1.28 -12.75
CA PHE A 132 1.02 2.37 -13.69
C PHE A 132 -0.05 3.33 -13.18
N ASN A 133 -0.49 3.19 -11.93
CA ASN A 133 -1.53 4.01 -11.31
C ASN A 133 -2.81 4.09 -12.18
N LYS A 134 -3.17 2.98 -12.83
CA LYS A 134 -4.37 2.85 -13.66
C LYS A 134 -5.59 2.50 -12.79
N ASP A 135 -6.78 2.71 -13.34
CA ASP A 135 -8.03 2.31 -12.70
C ASP A 135 -8.17 0.79 -12.72
N TRP A 136 -8.06 0.17 -11.54
CA TRP A 136 -8.15 -1.28 -11.36
C TRP A 136 -9.59 -1.80 -11.41
N THR A 137 -10.59 -0.93 -11.22
CA THR A 137 -12.01 -1.34 -11.11
C THR A 137 -12.54 -1.98 -12.40
N VAL A 138 -11.88 -1.74 -13.53
CA VAL A 138 -12.14 -2.41 -14.81
C VAL A 138 -11.98 -3.94 -14.76
N LEU A 139 -11.33 -4.46 -13.72
CA LEU A 139 -11.16 -5.89 -13.46
C LEU A 139 -12.37 -6.54 -12.74
N LYS A 140 -13.30 -5.76 -12.16
CA LYS A 140 -14.48 -6.26 -11.42
C LYS A 140 -15.59 -6.85 -12.34
N ARG A 141 -15.28 -7.26 -13.56
CA ARG A 141 -16.27 -7.68 -14.58
C ARG A 141 -17.12 -8.86 -14.12
#